data_AF-A0A4U1CR77-F1
#
_entry.id   AF-A0A4U1CR77-F1
#
_cell.length_a   1.000
_cell.length_b   1.000
_cell.length_c   1.000
_cell.angle_alpha   90.00
_cell.angle_beta   90.00
_cell.angle_gamma   90.00
#
_symmetry.space_group_name_H-M   'P 1'
#
loop_
_entity.id
_entity.type
_entity.pdbx_description
1 polymer ?
#
loop_
_entity_poly.entity_id
_entity_poly.type
_entity_poly.pdbx_seq_one_letter_code
_entity_poly.pdbx_strand_id
1 'polypeptide(L)'
;MNAKEIQYQIGLFLFQLNNTSDESGFKSDEKWDLKLTNEIDMKKIVKDYKPAIATQIPKGIIVEVYQSIRTKMKQAEDMEIALLDKKSIERLELNYIVAYNANRPIR
;
A
#
# COMPACT_ATOMS: atom_id res chain seq x y z
N MET A 1 -8.23 -18.05 8.42
CA MET A 1 -7.47 -16.79 8.60
C MET A 1 -8.35 -15.83 9.38
N ASN A 2 -7.78 -15.05 10.30
CA ASN A 2 -8.55 -14.27 11.28
C ASN A 2 -8.91 -12.90 10.68
N ALA A 3 -10.19 -12.65 10.38
CA ALA A 3 -10.68 -11.36 9.87
C ALA A 3 -10.23 -10.17 10.74
N LYS A 4 -9.99 -10.40 12.04
CA LYS A 4 -9.42 -9.39 12.95
C LYS A 4 -8.02 -8.94 12.54
N GLU A 5 -7.18 -9.84 12.06
CA GLU A 5 -5.82 -9.52 11.61
C GLU A 5 -5.88 -8.61 10.38
N ILE A 6 -6.74 -8.94 9.42
CA ILE A 6 -6.95 -8.16 8.20
C ILE A 6 -7.43 -6.75 8.56
N GLN A 7 -8.44 -6.64 9.42
CA GLN A 7 -8.95 -5.35 9.89
C GLN A 7 -7.91 -4.54 10.65
N TYR A 8 -7.08 -5.20 11.48
CA TYR A 8 -5.99 -4.56 12.20
C TYR A 8 -4.95 -3.97 11.24
N GLN A 9 -4.48 -4.76 10.26
CA GLN A 9 -3.52 -4.29 9.25
C GLN A 9 -4.06 -3.12 8.43
N ILE A 10 -5.33 -3.17 8.01
CA ILE A 10 -5.99 -2.07 7.29
C ILE A 10 -6.05 -0.81 8.17
N GLY A 11 -6.48 -0.96 9.42
CA GLY A 11 -6.62 0.16 10.36
C GLY A 11 -5.28 0.83 10.65
N LEU A 12 -4.24 0.03 10.93
CA LEU A 12 -2.89 0.53 11.19
C LEU A 12 -2.33 1.27 9.97
N PHE A 13 -2.48 0.71 8.77
CA PHE A 13 -2.00 1.33 7.54
C PHE A 13 -2.67 2.69 7.27
N LEU A 14 -4.00 2.76 7.40
CA LEU A 14 -4.73 4.01 7.19
C LEU A 14 -4.43 5.06 8.26
N PHE A 15 -4.20 4.63 9.51
CA PHE A 15 -3.77 5.52 10.57
C PHE A 15 -2.40 6.15 10.24
N GLN A 16 -1.42 5.34 9.83
CA GLN A 16 -0.11 5.83 9.39
C GLN A 16 -0.25 6.80 8.20
N LEU A 17 -1.05 6.44 7.20
CA LEU A 17 -1.30 7.25 6.01
C LEU A 17 -1.86 8.63 6.36
N ASN A 18 -2.87 8.68 7.23
CA ASN A 18 -3.48 9.94 7.67
C ASN A 18 -2.47 10.81 8.44
N ASN A 19 -1.76 10.24 9.42
CA ASN A 19 -0.77 10.98 10.20
C ASN A 19 0.35 11.51 9.32
N THR A 20 0.90 10.68 8.43
CA THR A 20 1.98 11.10 7.54
C THR A 20 1.52 12.18 6.56
N SER A 21 0.26 12.14 6.09
CA SER A 21 -0.27 13.20 5.23
C SER A 21 -0.41 14.54 5.97
N ASP A 22 -0.82 14.50 7.23
CA ASP A 22 -0.94 15.69 8.08
C ASP A 22 0.45 16.27 8.39
N GLU A 23 1.38 15.44 8.88
CA GLU A 23 2.76 15.82 9.19
C GLU A 23 3.52 16.35 7.97
N SER A 24 3.26 15.79 6.79
CA SER A 24 3.90 16.20 5.53
C SER A 24 3.21 17.38 4.85
N GLY A 25 2.14 17.91 5.43
CA GLY A 25 1.36 19.02 4.89
C GLY A 25 0.80 18.73 3.50
N PHE A 26 0.07 17.63 3.35
CA PHE A 26 -0.63 17.32 2.09
C PHE A 26 -1.67 18.39 1.79
N LYS A 27 -1.66 18.88 0.55
CA LYS A 27 -2.72 19.74 0.03
C LYS A 27 -3.95 18.91 -0.33
N SER A 28 -5.09 19.57 -0.49
CA SER A 28 -6.37 18.93 -0.80
C SER A 28 -6.42 18.24 -2.17
N ASP A 29 -5.54 18.63 -3.09
CA ASP A 29 -5.37 18.03 -4.42
C ASP A 29 -4.35 16.89 -4.45
N GLU A 30 -3.55 16.75 -3.39
CA GLU A 30 -2.56 15.68 -3.29
C GLU A 30 -3.21 14.37 -2.87
N LYS A 31 -2.72 13.29 -3.49
CA LYS A 31 -3.26 11.95 -3.30
C LYS A 31 -2.13 10.99 -3.05
N TRP A 32 -2.46 9.95 -2.31
CA TRP A 32 -1.62 8.79 -2.15
C TRP A 32 -1.84 7.83 -3.31
N ASP A 33 -0.76 7.42 -3.94
CA ASP A 33 -0.71 6.27 -4.83
C ASP A 33 -0.40 5.01 -4.02
N LEU A 34 -1.13 3.93 -4.26
CA LEU A 34 -0.99 2.67 -3.53
C LEU A 34 -0.52 1.54 -4.44
N LYS A 35 0.58 0.86 -4.07
CA LYS A 35 1.12 -0.28 -4.82
C LYS A 35 1.32 -1.52 -3.95
N LEU A 36 1.04 -2.67 -4.53
CA LEU A 36 1.46 -3.98 -4.04
C LEU A 36 2.78 -4.35 -4.71
N THR A 37 3.80 -4.69 -3.91
CA THR A 37 5.16 -4.86 -4.42
C THR A 37 5.97 -5.86 -3.59
N ASN A 38 7.12 -6.28 -4.13
CA ASN A 38 8.18 -6.95 -3.38
C ASN A 38 9.07 -5.93 -2.65
N GLU A 39 10.03 -6.45 -1.88
CA GLU A 39 10.96 -5.64 -1.09
C GLU A 39 11.88 -4.74 -1.93
N ILE A 40 12.38 -5.24 -3.07
CA ILE A 40 13.31 -4.51 -3.94
C ILE A 40 12.65 -3.24 -4.49
N ASP A 41 11.45 -3.39 -5.03
CA ASP A 41 10.72 -2.29 -5.65
C ASP A 41 10.09 -1.36 -4.60
N MET A 42 9.70 -1.89 -3.43
CA MET A 42 9.35 -1.06 -2.27
C MET A 42 10.49 -0.11 -1.90
N LYS A 43 11.72 -0.64 -1.76
CA LYS A 43 12.90 0.17 -1.40
C LYS A 43 13.19 1.25 -2.43
N LYS A 44 12.99 0.98 -3.71
CA LYS A 44 13.09 2.00 -4.77
C LYS A 44 12.04 3.09 -4.57
N ILE A 45 10.76 2.73 -4.43
CA ILE A 45 9.68 3.71 -4.24
C ILE A 45 9.92 4.60 -3.01
N VAL A 46 10.29 4.02 -1.87
CA VAL A 46 10.55 4.79 -0.64
C VAL A 46 11.77 5.71 -0.77
N LYS A 47 12.74 5.35 -1.61
CA LYS A 47 13.90 6.18 -1.93
C LYS A 47 13.55 7.30 -2.91
N ASP A 48 12.63 7.04 -3.85
CA ASP A 48 12.35 7.94 -4.96
C ASP A 48 11.25 8.97 -4.66
N TYR A 49 10.41 8.75 -3.63
CA TYR A 49 9.28 9.61 -3.31
C TYR A 49 9.20 9.98 -1.82
N LYS A 50 8.79 11.21 -1.51
CA LYS A 50 8.51 11.65 -0.13
C LYS A 50 7.23 12.49 0.01
N PRO A 51 6.31 12.14 0.93
CA PRO A 51 6.40 11.00 1.84
C PRO A 51 6.07 9.67 1.15
N ALA A 52 6.59 8.59 1.74
CA ALA A 52 6.26 7.22 1.39
C ALA A 52 6.17 6.39 2.67
N ILE A 53 5.16 5.52 2.74
CA ILE A 53 4.95 4.55 3.82
C ILE A 53 4.93 3.16 3.21
N ALA A 54 5.54 2.20 3.90
CA ALA A 54 5.60 0.82 3.46
C ALA A 54 5.34 -0.11 4.65
N THR A 55 4.44 -1.07 4.44
CA THR A 55 4.08 -2.06 5.46
C THR A 55 4.19 -3.45 4.87
N GLN A 56 4.90 -4.32 5.58
CA GLN A 56 4.99 -5.72 5.21
C GLN A 56 3.71 -6.43 5.65
N ILE A 57 3.09 -7.17 4.73
CA ILE A 57 1.84 -7.88 4.98
C ILE A 57 2.03 -9.36 4.65
N PRO A 58 1.52 -10.30 5.46
CA PRO A 58 1.58 -11.72 5.14
C PRO A 58 0.93 -12.03 3.78
N LYS A 59 1.66 -12.77 2.92
CA LYS A 59 1.25 -13.13 1.55
C LYS A 59 -0.15 -13.73 1.46
N GLY A 60 -0.57 -14.47 2.50
CA GLY A 60 -1.88 -15.11 2.56
C GLY A 60 -3.08 -14.16 2.62
N ILE A 61 -2.87 -12.90 3.03
CA ILE A 61 -3.94 -11.89 3.19
C ILE A 61 -3.67 -10.60 2.40
N ILE A 62 -2.53 -10.50 1.71
CA ILE A 62 -2.04 -9.23 1.17
C ILE A 62 -2.95 -8.62 0.11
N VAL A 63 -3.55 -9.45 -0.77
CA VAL A 63 -4.49 -8.97 -1.80
C VAL A 63 -5.75 -8.40 -1.15
N GLU A 64 -6.30 -9.08 -0.14
CA GLU A 64 -7.51 -8.63 0.57
C GLU A 64 -7.27 -7.31 1.32
N VAL A 65 -6.12 -7.20 2.01
CA VAL A 65 -5.71 -5.97 2.69
C VAL A 65 -5.54 -4.83 1.67
N TYR A 66 -4.85 -5.09 0.55
CA TYR A 66 -4.60 -4.09 -0.51
C TYR A 66 -5.90 -3.55 -1.11
N GLN A 67 -6.81 -4.42 -1.56
CA GLN A 67 -8.07 -3.99 -2.16
C GLN A 67 -8.96 -3.24 -1.16
N SER A 68 -8.96 -3.68 0.11
CA SER A 68 -9.70 -3.01 1.17
C SER A 68 -9.18 -1.60 1.45
N ILE A 69 -7.85 -1.40 1.41
CA ILE A 69 -7.24 -0.08 1.56
C ILE A 69 -7.62 0.80 0.36
N ARG A 70 -7.49 0.32 -0.89
CA ARG A 70 -7.92 1.08 -2.09
C ARG A 70 -9.37 1.53 -1.99
N THR A 71 -10.25 0.63 -1.59
CA THR A 71 -11.69 0.90 -1.42
C THR A 71 -11.91 2.00 -0.38
N LYS A 72 -11.25 1.93 0.78
CA LYS A 72 -11.33 2.95 1.83
C LYS A 72 -10.75 4.29 1.40
N MET A 73 -9.76 4.28 0.51
CA MET A 73 -9.19 5.48 -0.14
C MET A 73 -10.04 5.99 -1.31
N LYS A 74 -11.20 5.37 -1.59
CA LYS A 74 -12.08 5.68 -2.75
C LYS A 74 -11.35 5.56 -4.09
N GLN A 75 -10.36 4.68 -4.17
CA GLN A 75 -9.68 4.31 -5.41
C GLN A 75 -10.41 3.14 -6.06
N ALA A 76 -10.40 3.09 -7.39
CA ALA A 76 -10.93 1.96 -8.12
C ALA A 76 -10.20 0.67 -7.74
N GLU A 77 -10.90 -0.46 -7.79
CA GLU A 77 -10.30 -1.78 -7.61
C GLU A 77 -9.19 -2.01 -8.62
N ASP A 78 -8.13 -2.69 -8.18
CA ASP A 78 -7.07 -3.14 -9.08
C ASP A 78 -7.38 -4.54 -9.59
N MET A 79 -7.97 -4.64 -10.79
CA MET A 79 -8.36 -5.95 -11.32
C MET A 79 -7.17 -6.88 -11.55
N GLU A 80 -5.99 -6.35 -11.89
CA GLU A 80 -4.79 -7.17 -12.09
C GLU A 80 -4.36 -7.82 -10.77
N ILE A 81 -4.38 -7.05 -9.69
CA ILE A 81 -4.05 -7.56 -8.35
C ILE A 81 -5.15 -8.47 -7.79
N ALA A 82 -6.43 -8.17 -8.06
CA ALA A 82 -7.56 -8.98 -7.60
C ALA A 82 -7.52 -10.42 -8.17
N LEU A 83 -6.96 -10.58 -9.37
CA LEU A 83 -6.84 -11.88 -10.04
C LEU A 83 -5.57 -12.65 -9.67
N LEU A 84 -4.70 -12.10 -8.81
CA LEU A 84 -3.47 -12.78 -8.41
C LEU A 84 -3.76 -14.03 -7.56
N ASP A 85 -3.28 -15.17 -8.05
CA ASP A 85 -3.28 -16.40 -7.29
C ASP A 85 -2.07 -16.48 -6.33
N LYS A 86 -2.14 -17.42 -5.38
CA LYS A 86 -1.06 -17.63 -4.40
C LYS A 86 0.29 -17.91 -5.08
N LYS A 87 0.30 -18.66 -6.18
CA LYS A 87 1.53 -18.99 -6.91
C LYS A 87 2.19 -17.74 -7.50
N SER A 88 1.41 -16.81 -8.01
CA SER A 88 1.90 -15.55 -8.57
C SER A 88 2.42 -14.63 -7.47
N ILE A 89 1.71 -14.54 -6.34
CA ILE A 89 2.17 -13.79 -5.15
C ILE A 89 3.51 -14.32 -4.65
N GLU A 90 3.67 -15.64 -4.57
CA GLU A 90 4.93 -16.27 -4.17
C GLU A 90 6.05 -16.01 -5.19
N ARG A 91 5.79 -16.27 -6.48
CA ARG A 91 6.76 -16.11 -7.58
C ARG A 91 7.27 -14.68 -7.70
N LEU A 92 6.40 -13.69 -7.51
CA LEU A 92 6.71 -12.26 -7.59
C LEU A 92 7.17 -11.69 -6.25
N GLU A 93 7.20 -12.51 -5.20
CA GLU A 93 7.58 -12.14 -3.84
C GLU A 93 6.80 -10.94 -3.28
N LEU A 94 5.51 -10.84 -3.61
CA LEU A 94 4.67 -9.72 -3.20
C LEU A 94 4.34 -9.81 -1.71
N ASN A 95 4.96 -8.95 -0.91
CA ASN A 95 4.83 -8.94 0.55
C ASN A 95 4.80 -7.53 1.16
N TYR A 96 4.80 -6.47 0.34
CA TYR A 96 4.69 -5.09 0.80
C TYR A 96 3.53 -4.34 0.14
N ILE A 97 2.82 -3.56 0.95
CA ILE A 97 1.94 -2.50 0.46
C ILE A 97 2.65 -1.17 0.71
N VAL A 98 2.73 -0.35 -0.31
CA VAL A 98 3.42 0.95 -0.27
C VAL A 98 2.44 2.03 -0.68
N ALA A 99 2.31 3.08 0.13
CA ALA A 99 1.68 4.32 -0.28
C ALA A 99 2.72 5.42 -0.43
N TYR A 100 2.65 6.18 -1.50
CA TYR A 100 3.58 7.28 -1.79
C TYR A 100 2.84 8.39 -2.53
N ASN A 101 3.42 9.59 -2.58
CA ASN A 101 2.87 10.68 -3.38
C ASN A 101 3.70 10.84 -4.66
N ALA A 102 3.15 10.42 -5.80
CA ALA A 102 3.86 10.48 -7.08
C ALA A 102 4.20 11.91 -7.54
N ASN A 103 3.52 12.93 -7.01
CA ASN A 103 3.77 14.34 -7.31
C ASN A 103 4.94 14.93 -6.49
N ARG A 104 5.49 14.16 -5.54
CA ARG A 104 6.64 14.57 -4.71
C ARG A 104 7.85 13.62 -4.88
N PRO A 105 8.45 13.53 -6.08
CA PRO A 105 9.69 12.79 -6.26
C PRO A 105 10.85 13.47 -5.54
N ILE A 106 11.77 12.66 -5.01
CA ILE A 106 13.04 13.12 -4.47
C ILE A 106 14.00 13.35 -5.65
N ARG A 107 14.52 14.57 -5.76
CA ARG A 107 15.51 14.95 -6.77
C ARG A 107 16.91 14.45 -6.43
#